data_AF-A0A3P6R0E1-F1
#
_entry.id   AF-A0A3P6R0E1-F1
#
_cell.length_a   1.000
_cell.length_b   1.000
_cell.length_c   1.000
_cell.angle_alpha   90.00
_cell.angle_beta   90.00
_cell.angle_gamma   90.00
#
_symmetry.space_group_name_H-M   'P 1'
#
loop_
_entity.id
_entity.type
_entity.pdbx_description
1 polymer ?
#
loop_
_entity_poly.entity_id
_entity_poly.type
_entity_poly.pdbx_seq_one_letter_code
_entity_poly.pdbx_strand_id
1 'polypeptide(L)'
;MMDLRILSRAYDCPHIVHSYGYIITENEVMICMEAMATCLDLLLKRTNNAPIPEPIVGKMSVSVVKALHYLKTNHNVIHRDVKPSNILLDWNGVVKLCDFGISGFLIESRAKSKGAGCPPYMAPERVREDTPYDIRSDVWSLGITLVELATGHFPYKGTDFQIISSILEYPSPSLRPSDGFTPEFCELVDLCLRRNVEERPVYIEILKHPFIVRNENADTDVSEWFGEIMTLK
;
A
#
# COMPACT_ATOMS: atom_id res chain seq x y z
N MET A 1 13.84 18.64 -10.24
CA MET A 1 13.47 19.51 -9.10
C MET A 1 12.32 18.81 -8.39
N MET A 2 12.52 18.40 -7.14
CA MET A 2 11.54 17.66 -6.34
C MET A 2 10.36 18.60 -6.05
N ASP A 3 9.13 18.26 -6.46
CA ASP A 3 7.98 19.15 -6.25
C ASP A 3 7.29 18.85 -4.93
N LEU A 4 7.85 19.34 -3.82
CA LEU A 4 7.25 19.24 -2.48
C LEU A 4 5.85 19.87 -2.39
N ARG A 5 5.47 20.71 -3.36
CA ARG A 5 4.12 21.30 -3.43
C ARG A 5 3.05 20.25 -3.70
N ILE A 6 3.42 19.04 -4.12
CA ILE A 6 2.45 17.97 -4.27
C ILE A 6 1.84 17.54 -2.94
N LEU A 7 2.64 17.55 -1.86
CA LEU A 7 2.18 17.19 -0.53
C LEU A 7 1.11 18.16 -0.02
N SER A 8 1.22 19.45 -0.35
CA SER A 8 0.26 20.47 0.04
C SER A 8 -0.98 20.53 -0.86
N ARG A 9 -0.97 19.86 -2.02
CA ARG A 9 -2.10 19.88 -2.98
C ARG A 9 -3.14 18.80 -2.72
N ALA A 10 -2.79 17.75 -1.99
CA ALA A 10 -3.70 16.63 -1.68
C ALA A 10 -4.58 16.85 -0.43
N TYR A 11 -4.72 18.11 0.02
CA TYR A 11 -5.30 18.46 1.32
C TYR A 11 -6.79 18.13 1.48
N ASP A 12 -7.53 18.01 0.38
CA ASP A 12 -8.97 17.74 0.33
C ASP A 12 -9.29 16.24 0.22
N CYS A 13 -8.29 15.36 0.16
CA CYS A 13 -8.50 13.92 0.17
C CYS A 13 -8.52 13.38 1.61
N PRO A 14 -9.62 12.76 2.06
CA PRO A 14 -9.69 12.22 3.43
C PRO A 14 -8.84 10.96 3.64
N HIS A 15 -8.34 10.35 2.57
CA HIS A 15 -7.54 9.12 2.61
C HIS A 15 -6.05 9.37 2.41
N ILE A 16 -5.60 10.62 2.42
CA ILE A 16 -4.20 11.01 2.29
C ILE A 16 -3.82 11.81 3.52
N VAL A 17 -2.61 11.54 4.04
CA VAL A 17 -2.08 12.27 5.18
C VAL A 17 -1.90 13.74 4.83
N HIS A 18 -2.55 14.60 5.59
CA HIS A 18 -2.49 16.04 5.43
C HIS A 18 -1.09 16.57 5.77
N SER A 19 -0.50 17.31 4.83
CA SER A 19 0.74 18.05 5.06
C SER A 19 0.44 19.51 5.37
N TYR A 20 0.88 19.97 6.55
CA TYR A 20 0.77 21.37 6.96
C TYR A 20 1.84 22.27 6.30
N GLY A 21 2.91 21.66 5.77
CA GLY A 21 4.01 22.36 5.12
C GLY A 21 5.36 21.70 5.41
N TYR A 22 6.42 22.42 5.06
CA TYR A 22 7.79 21.98 5.29
C TYR A 22 8.66 23.15 5.76
N ILE A 23 9.70 22.83 6.53
CA ILE A 23 10.74 23.74 6.98
C ILE A 23 12.05 23.26 6.34
N ILE A 24 12.75 24.16 5.65
CA ILE A 24 14.07 23.88 5.07
C ILE A 24 15.11 24.55 5.96
N THR A 25 16.06 23.76 6.46
CA THR A 25 17.29 24.24 7.09
C THR A 25 18.47 24.01 6.14
N GLU A 26 19.68 24.41 6.54
CA GLU A 26 20.87 24.22 5.69
C GLU A 26 21.15 22.74 5.36
N ASN A 27 20.81 21.83 6.28
CA ASN A 27 21.17 20.42 6.18
C ASN A 27 19.95 19.48 6.06
N GLU A 28 18.74 19.97 6.31
CA GLU A 28 17.58 19.09 6.51
C GLU A 28 16.30 19.70 5.92
N VAL A 29 15.40 18.82 5.48
CA VAL A 29 14.03 19.15 5.12
C VAL A 29 13.12 18.47 6.13
N MET A 30 12.44 19.27 6.95
CA MET A 30 11.45 18.80 7.91
C MET A 30 10.06 18.95 7.31
N ILE A 31 9.25 17.89 7.30
CA ILE A 31 7.87 17.93 6.78
C ILE A 31 6.92 17.83 7.97
N CYS A 32 6.03 18.81 8.10
CA CYS A 32 5.00 18.84 9.14
C CYS A 32 3.72 18.21 8.57
N MET A 33 3.25 17.14 9.21
CA MET A 33 2.08 16.36 8.77
C MET A 33 1.12 16.14 9.94
N GLU A 34 -0.13 15.80 9.63
CA GLU A 34 -1.07 15.36 10.65
C GLU A 34 -0.55 14.11 11.38
N ALA A 35 -0.78 14.07 12.70
CA ALA A 35 -0.32 12.98 13.54
C ALA A 35 -1.28 11.79 13.43
N MET A 36 -0.74 10.63 13.04
CA MET A 36 -1.44 9.35 13.03
C MET A 36 -0.97 8.50 14.21
N ALA A 37 -1.75 7.49 14.61
CA ALA A 37 -1.42 6.67 15.78
C ALA A 37 -0.29 5.67 15.48
N THR A 38 -0.31 5.02 14.32
CA THR A 38 0.72 4.06 13.88
C THR A 38 0.66 3.85 12.36
N CYS A 39 1.65 3.16 11.80
CA CYS A 39 1.55 2.51 10.49
C CYS A 39 1.22 1.01 10.62
N LEU A 40 0.76 0.38 9.54
CA LEU A 40 0.37 -1.04 9.56
C LEU A 40 1.55 -2.01 9.75
N ASP A 41 2.77 -1.64 9.32
CA ASP A 41 3.99 -2.43 9.59
C ASP A 41 4.30 -2.50 11.10
N LEU A 42 4.24 -1.37 11.79
CA LEU A 42 4.42 -1.33 13.25
C LEU A 42 3.27 -2.04 13.98
N LEU A 43 2.05 -1.96 13.44
CA LEU A 43 0.90 -2.68 13.99
C LEU A 43 1.09 -4.19 13.93
N LEU A 44 1.47 -4.74 12.77
CA LEU A 44 1.78 -6.17 12.62
C LEU A 44 2.88 -6.62 13.58
N LYS A 45 3.96 -5.85 13.69
CA LYS A 45 5.05 -6.15 14.65
C LYS A 45 4.56 -6.17 16.09
N ARG A 46 3.73 -5.20 16.47
CA ARG A 46 3.14 -5.11 17.82
C ARG A 46 2.25 -6.31 18.13
N THR A 47 1.49 -6.79 17.14
CA THR A 47 0.60 -7.95 17.30
C THR A 47 1.30 -9.29 17.04
N ASN A 48 2.64 -9.31 17.00
CA ASN A 48 3.45 -10.49 16.70
C ASN A 48 3.01 -11.19 15.40
N ASN A 49 2.79 -10.40 14.35
CA ASN A 49 2.34 -10.83 13.03
C ASN A 49 1.00 -11.58 13.06
N ALA A 50 0.11 -11.22 13.99
CA ALA A 50 -1.26 -11.72 13.96
C ALA A 50 -1.97 -11.22 12.68
N PRO A 51 -2.66 -12.11 11.94
CA PRO A 51 -3.48 -11.72 10.80
C PRO A 51 -4.50 -10.64 11.14
N ILE A 52 -4.64 -9.63 10.27
CA ILE A 52 -5.70 -8.63 10.38
C ILE A 52 -7.00 -9.23 9.82
N PRO A 53 -8.14 -9.13 10.54
CA PRO A 53 -9.42 -9.65 10.06
C PRO A 53 -9.80 -9.08 8.69
N GLU A 54 -10.34 -9.93 7.81
CA GLU A 54 -10.70 -9.53 6.44
C GLU A 54 -11.61 -8.28 6.37
N PRO A 55 -12.64 -8.10 7.21
CA PRO A 55 -13.46 -6.89 7.16
C PRO A 55 -12.65 -5.61 7.41
N ILE A 56 -11.64 -5.67 8.29
CA ILE A 56 -10.75 -4.56 8.61
C ILE A 56 -9.80 -4.30 7.43
N VAL A 57 -9.21 -5.36 6.85
CA VAL A 57 -8.41 -5.26 5.61
C VAL A 57 -9.26 -4.67 4.48
N GLY A 58 -10.55 -5.00 4.42
CA GLY A 58 -11.52 -4.42 3.50
C GLY A 58 -11.62 -2.89 3.62
N LYS A 59 -11.83 -2.36 4.83
CA LYS A 59 -11.88 -0.89 5.06
C LYS A 59 -10.55 -0.20 4.73
N MET A 60 -9.43 -0.85 5.05
CA MET A 60 -8.09 -0.36 4.68
C MET A 60 -7.93 -0.30 3.15
N SER A 61 -8.34 -1.36 2.45
CA SER A 61 -8.27 -1.47 0.99
C SER A 61 -9.07 -0.35 0.31
N VAL A 62 -10.29 -0.08 0.77
CA VAL A 62 -11.14 1.01 0.26
C VAL A 62 -10.40 2.34 0.34
N SER A 63 -9.83 2.64 1.52
CA SER A 63 -9.13 3.91 1.76
C SER A 63 -7.89 4.06 0.88
N VAL A 64 -7.07 3.02 0.78
CA VAL A 64 -5.85 3.02 -0.05
C VAL A 64 -6.18 3.18 -1.53
N VAL A 65 -7.15 2.44 -2.07
CA VAL A 65 -7.53 2.53 -3.49
C VAL A 65 -8.09 3.92 -3.82
N LYS A 66 -8.90 4.51 -2.93
CA LYS A 66 -9.40 5.88 -3.11
C LYS A 66 -8.28 6.92 -3.09
N ALA A 67 -7.31 6.78 -2.19
CA ALA A 67 -6.13 7.65 -2.14
C ALA A 67 -5.31 7.57 -3.44
N LEU A 68 -5.00 6.35 -3.90
CA LEU A 68 -4.26 6.11 -5.15
C LEU A 68 -5.01 6.67 -6.37
N HIS A 69 -6.33 6.45 -6.44
CA HIS A 69 -7.16 6.99 -7.50
C HIS A 69 -7.12 8.52 -7.51
N TYR A 70 -7.34 9.15 -6.36
CA TYR A 70 -7.29 10.60 -6.21
C TYR A 70 -5.93 11.19 -6.62
N LEU A 71 -4.82 10.60 -6.17
CA LEU A 71 -3.47 11.05 -6.53
C LEU A 71 -3.29 11.06 -8.06
N LYS A 72 -3.77 10.01 -8.73
CA LYS A 72 -3.69 9.91 -10.18
C LYS A 72 -4.62 10.90 -10.89
N THR A 73 -5.88 10.99 -10.50
CA THR A 73 -6.88 11.78 -11.24
C THR A 73 -6.72 13.27 -11.02
N ASN A 74 -6.44 13.68 -9.78
CA ASN A 74 -6.44 15.09 -9.40
C ASN A 74 -5.07 15.73 -9.59
N HIS A 75 -4.00 14.94 -9.48
CA HIS A 75 -2.63 15.46 -9.49
C HIS A 75 -1.69 14.77 -10.47
N ASN A 76 -2.16 13.75 -11.20
CA ASN A 76 -1.35 12.93 -12.12
C ASN A 76 -0.11 12.31 -11.43
N VAL A 77 -0.25 11.88 -10.18
CA VAL A 77 0.80 11.26 -9.36
C VAL A 77 0.61 9.75 -9.30
N ILE A 78 1.72 9.02 -9.33
CA ILE A 78 1.80 7.58 -9.02
C ILE A 78 2.56 7.47 -7.68
N HIS A 79 2.11 6.62 -6.77
CA HIS A 79 2.66 6.53 -5.41
C HIS A 79 4.06 5.91 -5.40
N ARG A 80 4.23 4.77 -6.09
CA ARG A 80 5.47 4.01 -6.30
C ARG A 80 6.04 3.27 -5.09
N ASP A 81 5.46 3.45 -3.90
CA ASP A 81 5.92 2.80 -2.66
C ASP A 81 4.75 2.35 -1.77
N VAL A 82 3.73 1.70 -2.33
CA VAL A 82 2.61 1.19 -1.53
C VAL A 82 3.07 -0.03 -0.72
N LYS A 83 2.97 0.05 0.61
CA LYS A 83 3.37 -0.99 1.57
C LYS A 83 2.79 -0.71 2.96
N PRO A 84 2.76 -1.68 3.89
CA PRO A 84 2.19 -1.49 5.22
C PRO A 84 2.76 -0.30 6.00
N SER A 85 4.06 0.03 5.83
CA SER A 85 4.67 1.16 6.55
C SER A 85 4.24 2.54 6.05
N ASN A 86 3.66 2.65 4.86
CA ASN A 86 3.15 3.90 4.29
C ASN A 86 1.61 4.03 4.42
N ILE A 87 0.96 3.07 5.08
CA ILE A 87 -0.47 3.10 5.37
C ILE A 87 -0.61 3.35 6.88
N LEU A 88 -1.20 4.48 7.22
CA LEU A 88 -1.33 4.98 8.59
C LEU A 88 -2.76 4.83 9.09
N LEU A 89 -2.89 4.62 10.40
CA LEU A 89 -4.16 4.47 11.11
C LEU A 89 -4.19 5.43 12.30
N ASP A 90 -5.33 6.07 12.54
CA ASP A 90 -5.57 6.89 13.72
C ASP A 90 -6.53 6.22 14.72
N TRP A 91 -6.71 6.85 15.90
CA TRP A 91 -7.57 6.36 16.98
C TRP A 91 -9.07 6.38 16.64
N ASN A 92 -9.47 7.09 15.58
CA ASN A 92 -10.86 7.12 15.11
C ASN A 92 -11.11 6.07 14.01
N GLY A 93 -10.15 5.18 13.74
CA GLY A 93 -10.27 4.16 12.70
C GLY A 93 -10.05 4.69 11.28
N VAL A 94 -9.54 5.92 11.11
CA VAL A 94 -9.29 6.51 9.80
C VAL A 94 -7.97 5.98 9.23
N VAL A 95 -8.05 5.44 8.02
CA VAL A 95 -6.90 4.92 7.28
C VAL A 95 -6.47 5.92 6.22
N LYS A 96 -5.18 6.29 6.21
CA LYS A 96 -4.61 7.25 5.26
C LYS A 96 -3.29 6.78 4.68
N LEU A 97 -3.05 7.12 3.42
CA LEU A 97 -1.80 6.85 2.72
C LEU A 97 -0.84 8.05 2.90
N CYS A 98 0.45 7.78 3.16
CA CYS A 98 1.50 8.79 3.31
C CYS A 98 2.66 8.59 2.33
N ASP A 99 3.66 9.47 2.36
CA ASP A 99 4.92 9.33 1.62
C ASP A 99 4.81 9.19 0.10
N PHE A 100 3.78 9.78 -0.51
CA PHE A 100 3.65 9.88 -1.96
C PHE A 100 4.59 10.96 -2.54
N GLY A 101 5.05 10.76 -3.78
CA GLY A 101 5.77 11.77 -4.57
C GLY A 101 7.24 12.03 -4.18
N ILE A 102 7.63 11.90 -2.91
CA ILE A 102 9.02 12.07 -2.45
C ILE A 102 9.77 10.73 -2.45
N SER A 103 9.14 9.69 -1.88
CA SER A 103 9.73 8.35 -1.74
C SER A 103 9.97 7.69 -3.09
N GLY A 104 9.02 7.78 -4.03
CA GLY A 104 9.11 7.16 -5.35
C GLY A 104 10.33 7.59 -6.16
N PHE A 105 10.68 8.89 -6.13
CA PHE A 105 11.88 9.41 -6.80
C PHE A 105 13.18 8.96 -6.11
N LEU A 106 13.20 8.94 -4.77
CA LEU A 106 14.38 8.47 -4.01
C LEU A 106 14.58 6.96 -4.17
N ILE A 107 13.49 6.19 -4.18
CA ILE A 107 13.51 4.75 -4.44
C ILE A 107 13.97 4.47 -5.86
N GLU A 108 13.56 5.27 -6.86
CA GLU A 108 14.09 5.15 -8.22
C GLU A 108 15.59 5.43 -8.28
N SER A 109 16.06 6.48 -7.60
CA SER A 109 17.49 6.77 -7.50
C SER A 109 18.26 5.63 -6.84
N ARG A 110 17.66 5.00 -5.81
CA ARG A 110 18.26 3.84 -5.12
C ARG A 110 18.21 2.59 -5.99
N ALA A 111 17.08 2.24 -6.59
CA ALA A 111 16.91 1.05 -7.44
C ALA A 111 17.90 1.04 -8.62
N LYS A 112 18.20 2.22 -9.20
CA LYS A 112 19.22 2.38 -10.26
C LYS A 112 20.67 2.29 -9.75
N SER A 113 20.89 2.29 -8.44
CA SER A 113 22.21 2.17 -7.84
C SER A 113 22.54 0.70 -7.62
N LYS A 114 23.66 0.23 -8.20
CA LYS A 114 24.13 -1.18 -8.23
C LYS A 114 24.38 -1.87 -6.87
N GLY A 115 24.00 -1.25 -5.75
CA GLY A 115 24.13 -1.80 -4.40
C GLY A 115 22.97 -1.50 -3.46
N ALA A 116 21.87 -0.90 -3.96
CA ALA A 116 20.66 -0.78 -3.16
C ALA A 116 19.86 -2.09 -3.24
N GLY A 117 19.44 -2.62 -2.10
CA GLY A 117 18.58 -3.80 -2.06
C GLY A 117 17.25 -3.59 -2.81
N CYS A 118 16.64 -4.68 -3.25
CA CYS A 118 15.40 -4.65 -4.03
C CYS A 118 14.21 -4.37 -3.11
N PRO A 119 13.37 -3.36 -3.37
CA PRO A 119 12.16 -3.13 -2.58
C PRO A 119 11.20 -4.33 -2.71
N PRO A 120 10.84 -5.02 -1.62
CA PRO A 120 10.13 -6.30 -1.66
C PRO A 120 8.72 -6.26 -2.29
N TYR A 121 8.11 -5.08 -2.36
CA TYR A 121 6.75 -4.86 -2.89
C TYR A 121 6.72 -4.50 -4.37
N MET A 122 7.88 -4.55 -5.05
CA MET A 122 8.03 -4.08 -6.43
C MET A 122 7.37 -5.03 -7.43
N ALA A 123 6.68 -4.45 -8.41
CA ALA A 123 6.02 -5.20 -9.47
C ALA A 123 7.04 -5.83 -10.46
N PRO A 124 6.72 -6.96 -11.11
CA PRO A 124 7.62 -7.66 -12.03
C PRO A 124 8.19 -6.77 -13.14
N GLU A 125 7.37 -5.88 -13.71
CA GLU A 125 7.77 -4.96 -14.77
C GLU A 125 8.79 -3.91 -14.29
N ARG A 126 8.76 -3.54 -13.01
CA ARG A 126 9.72 -2.60 -12.41
C ARG A 126 11.06 -3.25 -12.10
N VAL A 127 11.07 -4.56 -11.85
CA VAL A 127 12.31 -5.34 -11.62
C VAL A 127 13.07 -5.58 -12.92
N ARG A 128 12.37 -5.65 -14.07
CA ARG A 128 12.97 -5.94 -15.39
C ARG A 128 13.59 -4.72 -16.10
N GLU A 129 13.53 -3.53 -15.51
CA GLU A 129 14.07 -2.23 -15.99
C GLU A 129 13.66 -1.73 -17.40
N ASP A 130 12.96 -2.51 -18.23
CA ASP A 130 12.71 -2.20 -19.65
C ASP A 130 11.26 -1.77 -20.01
N THR A 131 10.32 -1.74 -19.06
CA THR A 131 8.90 -1.45 -19.35
C THR A 131 8.47 -0.09 -18.77
N PRO A 132 7.73 0.76 -19.52
CA PRO A 132 7.11 1.95 -18.94
C PRO A 132 6.20 1.55 -17.79
N TYR A 133 6.46 2.07 -16.60
CA TYR A 133 5.63 1.82 -15.43
C TYR A 133 4.43 2.77 -15.43
N ASP A 134 3.29 2.28 -14.95
CA ASP A 134 2.11 3.10 -14.72
C ASP A 134 1.46 2.76 -13.37
N ILE A 135 0.23 3.22 -13.16
CA ILE A 135 -0.53 3.00 -11.93
C ILE A 135 -0.70 1.53 -11.54
N ARG A 136 -0.61 0.61 -12.50
CA ARG A 136 -0.76 -0.83 -12.28
C ARG A 136 0.42 -1.38 -11.48
N SER A 137 1.58 -0.73 -11.47
CA SER A 137 2.66 -1.12 -10.57
C SER A 137 2.29 -0.91 -9.09
N ASP A 138 1.56 0.16 -8.75
CA ASP A 138 1.04 0.34 -7.38
C ASP A 138 -0.04 -0.69 -7.03
N VAL A 139 -0.81 -1.16 -8.03
CA VAL A 139 -1.81 -2.21 -7.84
C VAL A 139 -1.17 -3.54 -7.44
N TRP A 140 -0.01 -3.88 -7.99
CA TRP A 140 0.76 -5.03 -7.51
C TRP A 140 1.20 -4.86 -6.06
N SER A 141 1.79 -3.71 -5.75
CA SER A 141 2.26 -3.41 -4.39
C SER A 141 1.11 -3.43 -3.37
N LEU A 142 -0.08 -2.98 -3.77
CA LEU A 142 -1.33 -3.17 -3.02
C LEU A 142 -1.63 -4.66 -2.83
N GLY A 143 -1.64 -5.47 -3.88
CA GLY A 143 -1.89 -6.92 -3.78
C GLY A 143 -0.97 -7.63 -2.77
N ILE A 144 0.34 -7.33 -2.81
CA ILE A 144 1.32 -7.88 -1.86
C ILE A 144 1.02 -7.40 -0.44
N THR A 145 0.69 -6.12 -0.28
CA THR A 145 0.27 -5.54 1.00
C THR A 145 -0.96 -6.27 1.56
N LEU A 146 -1.98 -6.52 0.74
CA LEU A 146 -3.21 -7.20 1.19
C LEU A 146 -2.94 -8.63 1.66
N VAL A 147 -2.09 -9.38 0.95
CA VAL A 147 -1.67 -10.73 1.37
C VAL A 147 -0.95 -10.67 2.71
N GLU A 148 -0.04 -9.72 2.90
CA GLU A 148 0.71 -9.57 4.14
C GLU A 148 -0.19 -9.21 5.32
N LEU A 149 -1.11 -8.25 5.15
CA LEU A 149 -2.05 -7.87 6.21
C LEU A 149 -2.98 -9.04 6.58
N ALA A 150 -3.50 -9.76 5.58
CA ALA A 150 -4.47 -10.84 5.77
C ALA A 150 -3.85 -12.12 6.33
N THR A 151 -2.55 -12.35 6.13
CA THR A 151 -1.85 -13.55 6.62
C THR A 151 -0.89 -13.25 7.77
N GLY A 152 -0.65 -11.98 8.07
CA GLY A 152 0.34 -11.50 9.02
C GLY A 152 1.79 -11.58 8.52
N HIS A 153 2.03 -12.15 7.33
CA HIS A 153 3.37 -12.48 6.87
C HIS A 153 3.63 -12.00 5.45
N PHE A 154 4.78 -11.37 5.24
CA PHE A 154 5.24 -11.05 3.91
C PHE A 154 5.38 -12.33 3.05
N PRO A 155 4.84 -12.37 1.82
CA PRO A 155 4.66 -13.63 1.09
C PRO A 155 5.95 -14.22 0.51
N TYR A 156 7.01 -13.44 0.36
CA TYR A 156 8.29 -13.93 -0.17
C TYR A 156 9.32 -14.10 0.94
N LYS A 157 10.21 -15.09 0.80
CA LYS A 157 11.26 -15.42 1.76
C LYS A 157 12.61 -15.49 1.07
N GLY A 158 13.67 -15.16 1.80
CA GLY A 158 15.05 -15.29 1.34
C GLY A 158 15.74 -13.95 1.09
N THR A 159 16.86 -14.01 0.38
CA THR A 159 17.63 -12.83 -0.04
C THR A 159 16.91 -12.05 -1.13
N ASP A 160 17.31 -10.80 -1.36
CA ASP A 160 16.75 -9.96 -2.44
C ASP A 160 16.73 -10.67 -3.80
N PHE A 161 17.78 -11.44 -4.12
CA PHE A 161 17.84 -12.23 -5.35
C PHE A 161 16.78 -13.34 -5.39
N GLN A 162 16.55 -14.03 -4.28
CA GLN A 162 15.52 -15.07 -4.17
C GLN A 162 14.11 -14.48 -4.27
N ILE A 163 13.89 -13.31 -3.67
CA ILE A 163 12.62 -12.57 -3.77
C ILE A 163 12.39 -12.13 -5.22
N ILE A 164 13.41 -11.57 -5.89
CA ILE A 164 13.34 -11.21 -7.31
C ILE A 164 12.99 -12.43 -8.18
N SER A 165 13.69 -13.56 -8.01
CA SER A 165 13.39 -14.79 -8.75
C SER A 165 11.95 -15.25 -8.47
N SER A 166 11.49 -15.18 -7.22
CA SER A 166 10.10 -15.48 -6.84
C SER A 166 9.08 -14.62 -7.60
N ILE A 167 9.31 -13.31 -7.67
CA ILE A 167 8.43 -12.37 -8.39
C ILE A 167 8.40 -12.66 -9.90
N LEU A 168 9.55 -13.00 -10.49
CA LEU A 168 9.70 -13.13 -11.94
C LEU A 168 9.33 -14.52 -12.50
N GLU A 169 9.55 -15.59 -11.72
CA GLU A 169 9.57 -16.96 -12.22
C GLU A 169 8.50 -17.86 -11.56
N TYR A 170 8.17 -17.62 -10.29
CA TYR A 170 7.26 -18.47 -9.52
C TYR A 170 5.83 -17.92 -9.46
N PRO A 171 4.80 -18.76 -9.30
CA PRO A 171 3.42 -18.31 -9.20
C PRO A 171 3.26 -17.17 -8.18
N SER A 172 2.47 -16.16 -8.54
CA SER A 172 2.17 -15.05 -7.63
C SER A 172 1.50 -15.56 -6.34
N PRO A 173 1.72 -14.87 -5.21
CA PRO A 173 0.98 -15.14 -3.98
C PRO A 173 -0.53 -15.05 -4.23
N SER A 174 -1.30 -15.87 -3.54
CA SER A 174 -2.78 -15.90 -3.63
C SER A 174 -3.37 -16.21 -2.26
N LEU A 175 -4.58 -15.74 -2.02
CA LEU A 175 -5.40 -16.13 -0.87
C LEU A 175 -6.42 -17.17 -1.33
N ARG A 176 -6.86 -18.06 -0.44
CA ARG A 176 -7.82 -19.12 -0.81
C ARG A 176 -9.05 -19.12 0.08
N PRO A 177 -10.23 -19.46 -0.47
CA PRO A 177 -11.42 -19.67 0.33
C PRO A 177 -11.28 -20.79 1.37
N SER A 178 -10.41 -21.77 1.11
CA SER A 178 -10.07 -22.84 2.08
C SER A 178 -9.42 -22.31 3.36
N ASP A 179 -8.82 -21.12 3.30
CA ASP A 179 -8.13 -20.48 4.41
C ASP A 179 -9.07 -19.54 5.18
N GLY A 180 -10.36 -19.51 4.82
CA GLY A 180 -11.40 -18.71 5.47
C GLY A 180 -11.66 -17.34 4.84
N PHE A 181 -11.00 -17.02 3.72
CA PHE A 181 -11.22 -15.76 3.01
C PHE A 181 -12.44 -15.79 2.11
N THR A 182 -13.09 -14.65 1.90
CA THR A 182 -14.21 -14.58 0.96
C THR A 182 -13.73 -14.75 -0.49
N PRO A 183 -14.54 -15.38 -1.38
CA PRO A 183 -14.18 -15.51 -2.78
C PRO A 183 -13.86 -14.16 -3.45
N GLU A 184 -14.58 -13.10 -3.07
CA GLU A 184 -14.34 -11.77 -3.63
C GLU A 184 -13.01 -11.17 -3.15
N PHE A 185 -12.56 -11.48 -1.93
CA PHE A 185 -11.24 -11.02 -1.48
C PHE A 185 -10.11 -11.73 -2.21
N CYS A 186 -10.23 -13.06 -2.37
CA CYS A 186 -9.29 -13.87 -3.15
C CYS A 186 -9.19 -13.37 -4.60
N GLU A 187 -10.33 -13.14 -5.25
CA GLU A 187 -10.38 -12.62 -6.62
C GLU A 187 -9.70 -11.25 -6.76
N LEU A 188 -9.95 -10.33 -5.82
CA LEU A 188 -9.30 -9.01 -5.84
C LEU A 188 -7.78 -9.13 -5.74
N VAL A 189 -7.27 -9.98 -4.84
CA VAL A 189 -5.83 -10.21 -4.67
C VAL A 189 -5.23 -10.81 -5.94
N ASP A 190 -5.88 -11.82 -6.51
CA ASP A 190 -5.42 -12.47 -7.75
C ASP A 190 -5.38 -11.49 -8.93
N LEU A 191 -6.38 -10.62 -9.06
CA LEU A 191 -6.41 -9.55 -10.06
C LEU A 191 -5.25 -8.56 -9.85
N CYS A 192 -4.99 -8.15 -8.61
CA CYS A 192 -3.88 -7.25 -8.30
C CYS A 192 -2.51 -7.87 -8.60
N LEU A 193 -2.37 -9.18 -8.42
CA LEU A 193 -1.11 -9.92 -8.52
C LEU A 193 -0.92 -10.64 -9.87
N ARG A 194 -1.64 -10.21 -10.91
CA ARG A 194 -1.35 -10.64 -12.28
C ARG A 194 0.02 -10.13 -12.72
N ARG A 195 0.87 -11.05 -13.19
CA ARG A 195 2.24 -10.75 -13.61
C ARG A 195 2.26 -9.92 -14.89
N ASN A 196 1.36 -10.21 -15.83
CA ASN A 196 1.18 -9.39 -17.02
C ASN A 196 0.50 -8.06 -16.62
N VAL A 197 1.21 -6.95 -16.81
CA VAL A 197 0.72 -5.61 -16.47
C VAL A 197 -0.57 -5.28 -17.22
N GLU A 198 -0.74 -5.75 -18.45
CA GLU A 198 -1.93 -5.49 -19.26
C GLU A 198 -3.19 -6.22 -18.78
N GLU A 199 -3.03 -7.27 -17.97
CA GLU A 199 -4.15 -7.98 -17.37
C GLU A 199 -4.52 -7.45 -15.98
N ARG A 200 -3.67 -6.57 -15.40
CA ARG A 200 -3.86 -6.00 -14.07
C ARG A 200 -4.79 -4.78 -14.16
N PRO A 201 -5.81 -4.67 -13.29
CA PRO A 201 -6.78 -3.59 -13.38
C PRO A 201 -6.17 -2.23 -13.03
N VAL A 202 -6.80 -1.17 -13.52
CA VAL A 202 -6.54 0.19 -13.06
C VAL A 202 -7.39 0.55 -11.84
N TYR A 203 -7.06 1.63 -11.12
CA TYR A 203 -7.74 1.98 -9.86
C TYR A 203 -9.27 2.08 -9.99
N ILE A 204 -9.78 2.65 -11.08
CA ILE A 204 -11.23 2.83 -11.28
C ILE A 204 -11.97 1.49 -11.44
N GLU A 205 -11.29 0.45 -11.91
CA GLU A 205 -11.85 -0.90 -12.01
C GLU A 205 -11.84 -1.57 -10.64
N ILE A 206 -10.78 -1.39 -9.86
CA ILE A 206 -10.70 -1.87 -8.47
C ILE A 206 -11.79 -1.22 -7.60
N LEU A 207 -12.05 0.08 -7.76
CA LEU A 207 -13.13 0.77 -7.03
C LEU A 207 -14.52 0.19 -7.32
N LYS A 208 -14.71 -0.46 -8.46
CA LYS A 208 -15.96 -1.14 -8.84
C LYS A 208 -16.00 -2.61 -8.43
N HIS A 209 -14.89 -3.15 -7.93
CA HIS A 209 -14.80 -4.56 -7.55
C HIS A 209 -15.77 -4.88 -6.40
N PRO A 210 -16.50 -6.01 -6.42
CA PRO A 210 -17.49 -6.35 -5.39
C PRO A 210 -16.95 -6.29 -3.96
N PHE A 211 -15.72 -6.75 -3.74
CA PHE A 211 -15.07 -6.67 -2.42
C PHE A 211 -14.93 -5.22 -1.92
N ILE A 212 -14.53 -4.28 -2.79
CA ILE A 212 -14.35 -2.86 -2.41
C ILE A 212 -15.71 -2.21 -2.16
N VAL A 213 -16.67 -2.40 -3.06
CA VAL A 213 -18.03 -1.82 -2.94
C VAL A 213 -18.74 -2.33 -1.68
N ARG A 214 -18.61 -3.62 -1.36
CA ARG A 214 -19.18 -4.21 -0.14
C ARG A 214 -18.58 -3.56 1.11
N ASN A 215 -17.25 -3.48 1.19
CA ASN A 215 -16.56 -2.95 2.37
C ASN A 215 -16.68 -1.43 2.52
N GLU A 216 -16.87 -0.69 1.43
CA GLU A 216 -17.16 0.74 1.50
C GLU A 216 -18.43 1.01 2.31
N ASN A 217 -19.47 0.20 2.09
CA ASN A 217 -20.78 0.34 2.75
C ASN A 217 -20.91 -0.51 4.03
N ALA A 218 -19.93 -1.35 4.35
CA ALA A 218 -19.96 -2.19 5.54
C ALA A 218 -19.78 -1.37 6.83
N ASP A 219 -20.59 -1.72 7.83
CA ASP A 219 -20.55 -1.19 9.20
C ASP A 219 -19.46 -1.92 10.02
N THR A 220 -18.22 -1.79 9.57
CA THR A 220 -17.04 -2.35 10.24
C THR A 220 -16.42 -1.28 11.11
N ASP A 221 -16.44 -1.47 12.44
CA ASP A 221 -15.83 -0.54 13.38
C ASP A 221 -14.31 -0.77 13.50
N VAL A 222 -13.56 -0.04 12.66
CA VAL A 222 -12.08 -0.06 12.70
C VAL A 222 -11.55 0.57 13.99
N SER A 223 -12.28 1.52 14.58
CA SER A 223 -11.85 2.25 15.78
C SER A 223 -11.91 1.37 17.03
N GLU A 224 -12.99 0.61 17.20
CA GLU A 224 -13.17 -0.36 18.27
C GLU A 224 -12.11 -1.46 18.17
N TRP A 225 -11.98 -2.08 16.98
CA TRP A 225 -10.95 -3.09 16.73
C TRP A 225 -9.54 -2.57 17.04
N PHE A 226 -9.21 -1.35 16.59
CA PHE A 226 -7.90 -0.75 16.85
C PHE A 226 -7.70 -0.47 18.34
N GLY A 227 -8.72 0.00 19.05
CA GLY A 227 -8.68 0.19 20.48
C GLY A 227 -8.38 -1.10 21.25
N GLU A 228 -9.08 -2.18 20.91
CA GLU A 228 -8.89 -3.50 21.52
C GLU A 228 -7.45 -3.98 21.35
N ILE A 229 -6.94 -4.04 20.12
CA ILE A 229 -5.59 -4.56 19.85
C ILE A 229 -4.47 -3.72 20.48
N MET A 230 -4.69 -2.41 20.65
CA MET A 230 -3.72 -1.53 21.27
C MET A 230 -3.67 -1.67 22.81
N THR A 231 -4.74 -2.20 23.42
CA THR A 231 -4.83 -2.46 24.87
C THR A 231 -4.39 -3.87 25.29
N LEU A 232 -4.24 -4.80 24.35
CA LEU A 232 -3.66 -6.11 24.60
C LEU A 232 -2.20 -5.95 25.07
N LYS A 233 -1.89 -6.53 26.23
CA LYS A 233 -0.56 -6.48 26.86
C LYS A 233 0.41 -7.48 26.27
#